data_AF-A0A559TQM4-F1
#
_entry.id   AF-A0A559TQM4-F1
#
_cell.length_a   1.000
_cell.length_b   1.000
_cell.length_c   1.000
_cell.angle_alpha   90.00
_cell.angle_beta   90.00
_cell.angle_gamma   90.00
#
_symmetry.space_group_name_H-M   'P 1'
#
loop_
_entity.id
_entity.type
_entity.pdbx_description
1 polymer ?
#
loop_
_entity_poly.entity_id
_entity_poly.type
_entity_poly.pdbx_seq_one_letter_code
_entity_poly.pdbx_strand_id
1 'polypeptide(L)'
;MLAVAQLSAGARWRGARADAEVLLNAAGRQLLTGLCGVEEDVLARALPSWGQEDAKLSAGQNGVPAAAWRTGGTVAFGCRLCTARRTGQELRTVRYAPRWERACVRHGRWLLDADAHQPLEHLNLRGLPEVVAAQRRWAKVARRAVRAGVKPERVFALA
;
A
#
# COMPACT_ATOMS: atom_id res chain seq x y z
N MET A 1 22.44 7.63 -26.99
CA MET A 1 22.47 6.16 -27.05
C MET A 1 21.91 5.65 -25.72
N LEU A 2 20.59 5.46 -25.65
CA LEU A 2 19.88 5.07 -24.42
C LEU A 2 19.94 3.55 -24.27
N ALA A 3 20.68 3.07 -23.27
CA ALA A 3 20.64 1.69 -22.86
C ALA A 3 19.31 1.44 -22.15
N VAL A 4 18.36 0.85 -22.87
CA VAL A 4 17.14 0.26 -22.29
C VAL A 4 17.61 -0.93 -21.46
N ALA A 5 17.52 -0.80 -20.13
CA ALA A 5 17.75 -1.93 -19.24
C ALA A 5 16.69 -3.00 -19.53
N GLN A 6 17.09 -4.07 -20.21
CA GLN A 6 16.31 -5.29 -20.37
C GLN A 6 16.13 -5.92 -18.99
N LEU A 7 15.03 -5.56 -18.33
CA LEU A 7 14.47 -6.37 -17.25
C LEU A 7 14.06 -7.70 -17.87
N SER A 8 14.83 -8.75 -17.62
CA SER A 8 14.58 -10.10 -18.11
C SER A 8 13.25 -10.61 -17.55
N ALA A 9 12.18 -10.42 -18.31
CA ALA A 9 10.83 -10.86 -17.98
C ALA A 9 10.72 -12.39 -18.13
N GLY A 10 11.14 -13.11 -17.09
CA GLY A 10 10.98 -14.56 -16.97
C GLY A 10 9.65 -15.02 -16.36
N ALA A 11 8.63 -14.15 -16.25
CA ALA A 11 7.30 -14.53 -15.79
C ALA A 11 6.26 -13.88 -16.69
N ARG A 12 5.53 -14.72 -17.44
CA ARG A 12 4.32 -14.34 -18.17
C ARG A 12 3.41 -13.57 -17.21
N TRP A 13 3.13 -12.30 -17.51
CA TRP A 13 2.21 -11.43 -16.78
C TRP A 13 0.78 -12.00 -16.81
N ARG A 14 0.51 -13.02 -16.00
CA ARG A 14 -0.84 -13.48 -15.69
C ARG A 14 -1.31 -12.68 -14.48
N GLY A 15 -2.04 -11.58 -14.73
CA GLY A 15 -2.73 -10.78 -13.71
C GLY A 15 -1.81 -10.25 -12.60
N ALA A 16 -1.32 -9.02 -12.73
CA ALA A 16 -0.54 -8.37 -11.67
C ALA A 16 -1.35 -8.40 -10.35
N ARG A 17 -0.82 -9.07 -9.31
CA ARG A 17 -1.47 -9.04 -8.01
C ARG A 17 -1.43 -7.61 -7.49
N ALA A 18 -2.53 -7.14 -6.92
CA ALA A 18 -2.61 -5.76 -6.41
C ALA A 18 -1.68 -5.52 -5.21
N ASP A 19 -1.23 -6.57 -4.53
CA ASP A 19 -0.26 -6.55 -3.44
C ASP A 19 1.19 -6.73 -3.91
N ALA A 20 1.45 -6.82 -5.21
CA ALA A 20 2.81 -6.95 -5.73
C ALA A 20 3.53 -5.58 -5.66
N GLU A 21 4.68 -5.56 -4.99
CA GLU A 21 5.56 -4.41 -4.90
C GLU A 21 6.92 -4.70 -5.56
N VAL A 22 7.54 -3.63 -6.06
CA VAL A 22 8.89 -3.66 -6.60
C VAL A 22 9.84 -3.07 -5.56
N LEU A 23 10.79 -3.88 -5.10
CA LEU A 23 11.95 -3.42 -4.34
C LEU A 23 13.01 -2.88 -5.29
N LEU A 24 13.66 -1.81 -4.88
CA LEU A 24 14.74 -1.17 -5.62
C LEU A 24 15.96 -1.03 -4.73
N ASN A 25 17.14 -1.31 -5.30
CA ASN A 25 18.40 -0.93 -4.64
C ASN A 25 18.58 0.60 -4.66
N ALA A 26 19.60 1.12 -3.97
CA ALA A 26 19.83 2.56 -3.87
C ALA A 26 19.91 3.26 -5.25
N ALA A 27 20.62 2.66 -6.21
CA ALA A 27 20.71 3.18 -7.58
C ALA A 27 19.35 3.21 -8.31
N GLY A 28 18.53 2.16 -8.13
CA GLY A 28 17.17 2.11 -8.69
C GLY A 28 16.22 3.14 -8.07
N ARG A 29 16.36 3.41 -6.77
CA ARG A 29 15.58 4.47 -6.09
C ARG A 29 15.94 5.85 -6.63
N GLN A 30 17.23 6.16 -6.72
CA GLN A 30 17.70 7.42 -7.30
C GLN A 30 17.21 7.62 -8.73
N LEU A 31 17.27 6.56 -9.56
CA LEU A 31 16.73 6.59 -10.92
C LEU A 31 15.24 6.90 -10.93
N LEU A 32 14.43 6.22 -10.11
CA LEU A 32 12.98 6.45 -10.09
C LEU A 32 12.62 7.84 -9.58
N THR A 33 13.29 8.35 -8.54
CA THR A 33 13.13 9.73 -8.07
C THR A 33 13.42 10.71 -9.20
N GLY A 34 14.51 10.53 -9.95
CA GLY A 34 14.86 11.38 -11.09
C GLY A 34 13.84 11.33 -12.24
N LEU A 35 13.30 10.15 -12.54
CA LEU A 35 12.30 9.97 -13.60
C LEU A 35 10.93 10.55 -13.22
N CYS A 36 10.52 10.39 -11.97
CA CYS A 36 9.21 10.86 -11.51
C CYS A 36 9.21 12.34 -11.08
N GLY A 37 10.38 12.92 -10.78
CA GLY A 37 10.48 14.25 -10.19
C GLY A 37 9.82 14.34 -8.82
N VAL A 38 9.79 13.24 -8.08
CA VAL A 38 9.16 13.12 -6.75
C VAL A 38 10.24 12.86 -5.71
N GLU A 39 10.25 13.67 -4.66
CA GLU A 39 11.17 13.54 -3.53
C GLU A 39 11.11 12.16 -2.88
N GLU A 40 12.27 11.70 -2.39
CA GLU A 40 12.41 10.35 -1.82
C GLU A 40 11.50 10.13 -0.59
N ASP A 41 11.27 11.17 0.21
CA ASP A 41 10.40 11.12 1.38
C ASP A 41 8.92 10.91 1.03
N VAL A 42 8.47 11.44 -0.12
CA VAL A 42 7.12 11.23 -0.64
C VAL A 42 6.97 9.79 -1.10
N LEU A 43 7.96 9.26 -1.84
CA LEU A 43 7.97 7.87 -2.28
C LEU A 43 8.03 6.90 -1.08
N ALA A 44 8.83 7.20 -0.07
CA ALA A 44 8.90 6.41 1.17
C ALA A 44 7.57 6.36 1.94
N ARG A 45 6.76 7.43 1.87
CA ARG A 45 5.41 7.44 2.46
C ARG A 45 4.38 6.71 1.60
N ALA A 46 4.56 6.72 0.29
CA ALA A 46 3.62 6.13 -0.66
C ALA A 46 3.83 4.62 -0.87
N LEU A 47 5.08 4.16 -0.76
CA LEU A 47 5.52 2.80 -1.07
C LEU A 47 6.10 2.13 0.19
N PRO A 48 5.37 1.18 0.81
CA PRO A 48 5.78 0.51 2.04
C PRO A 48 7.17 -0.11 1.98
N SER A 49 7.56 -0.63 0.80
CA SER A 49 8.84 -1.31 0.63
C SER A 49 9.96 -0.43 0.09
N TRP A 50 9.77 0.89 -0.02
CA TRP A 50 10.77 1.80 -0.63
C TRP A 50 12.16 1.65 -0.01
N GLY A 51 12.27 1.71 1.31
CA GLY A 51 13.56 1.61 2.02
C GLY A 51 14.01 0.19 2.35
N GLN A 52 13.33 -0.84 1.85
CA GLN A 52 13.63 -2.23 2.21
C GLN A 52 14.75 -2.78 1.33
N GLU A 53 15.70 -3.47 1.96
CA GLU A 53 16.77 -4.19 1.28
C GLU A 53 16.40 -5.66 1.10
N ASP A 54 16.90 -6.28 0.03
CA ASP A 54 16.74 -7.71 -0.24
C ASP A 54 18.09 -8.29 -0.63
N ALA A 55 18.39 -9.50 -0.15
CA ALA A 55 19.62 -10.21 -0.47
C ALA A 55 19.81 -10.39 -1.99
N LYS A 56 18.70 -10.56 -2.74
CA LYS A 56 18.69 -10.64 -4.21
C LYS A 56 19.14 -9.34 -4.88
N LEU A 57 18.93 -8.19 -4.23
CA LEU A 57 19.39 -6.88 -4.69
C LEU A 57 20.84 -6.58 -4.30
N SER A 58 21.30 -7.22 -3.22
CA SER A 58 22.66 -7.07 -2.69
C SER A 58 23.70 -7.86 -3.48
N ALA A 59 23.26 -8.85 -4.27
CA ALA A 59 24.11 -9.65 -5.16
C ALA A 59 24.43 -8.95 -6.49
N GLY A 60 23.90 -7.76 -6.74
CA GLY A 60 24.13 -6.97 -7.96
C GLY A 60 25.43 -6.15 -7.91
N GLN A 61 25.92 -5.75 -9.09
CA GLN A 61 27.07 -4.84 -9.20
C GLN A 61 26.75 -3.48 -8.55
N ASN A 62 27.69 -2.97 -7.74
CA ASN A 62 27.56 -1.65 -7.11
C ASN A 62 27.27 -0.56 -8.16
N GLY A 63 26.21 0.21 -7.95
CA GLY A 63 25.83 1.34 -8.81
C GLY A 63 24.90 1.01 -9.99
N VAL A 64 24.61 -0.26 -10.27
CA VAL A 64 23.64 -0.64 -11.32
C VAL A 64 22.23 -0.71 -10.71
N PRO A 65 21.22 0.01 -11.28
CA PRO A 65 19.83 -0.12 -10.85
C PRO A 65 19.34 -1.57 -10.94
N ALA A 66 18.83 -2.10 -9.82
CA ALA A 66 18.28 -3.45 -9.74
C ALA A 66 16.92 -3.44 -9.05
N ALA A 67 16.07 -4.39 -9.44
CA ALA A 67 14.70 -4.52 -8.95
C ALA A 67 14.36 -5.97 -8.61
N ALA A 68 13.58 -6.17 -7.54
CA ALA A 68 13.07 -7.47 -7.14
C ALA A 68 11.59 -7.38 -6.83
N TRP A 69 10.82 -8.39 -7.24
CA TRP A 69 9.39 -8.46 -6.92
C TRP A 69 9.18 -9.06 -5.54
N ARG A 70 8.25 -8.47 -4.79
CA ARG A 70 7.78 -9.01 -3.52
C ARG A 70 6.27 -8.81 -3.37
N THR A 71 5.71 -9.48 -2.38
CA THR A 71 4.41 -9.09 -1.84
C THR A 71 4.62 -7.95 -0.84
N GLY A 72 4.00 -6.81 -1.12
CA GLY A 72 4.16 -5.51 -0.46
C GLY A 72 3.34 -5.30 0.82
N GLY A 73 2.34 -6.14 1.05
CA GLY A 73 1.50 -6.10 2.24
C GLY A 73 0.02 -6.06 1.90
N THR A 74 -0.84 -5.91 2.91
CA THR A 74 -2.28 -6.02 2.70
C THR A 74 -2.82 -4.76 2.01
N VAL A 75 -3.28 -4.93 0.77
CA VAL A 75 -3.88 -3.86 -0.03
C VAL A 75 -5.40 -3.91 0.01
N ALA A 76 -6.02 -2.75 0.12
CA ALA A 76 -7.46 -2.60 0.03
C ALA A 76 -7.82 -1.63 -1.08
N PHE A 77 -9.03 -1.75 -1.61
CA PHE A 77 -9.60 -0.68 -2.42
C PHE A 77 -9.68 0.63 -1.60
N GLY A 78 -9.57 1.76 -2.27
CA GLY A 78 -9.91 3.06 -1.71
C GLY A 78 -11.38 3.40 -1.93
N CYS A 79 -11.89 4.32 -1.13
CA CYS A 79 -13.26 4.77 -1.30
C CYS A 79 -13.38 5.69 -2.52
N ARG A 80 -14.07 5.25 -3.59
CA ARG A 80 -14.30 6.06 -4.79
C ARG A 80 -14.88 7.45 -4.51
N LEU A 81 -15.76 7.59 -3.51
CA LEU A 81 -16.31 8.89 -3.13
C LEU A 81 -15.25 9.81 -2.49
N CYS A 82 -14.29 9.25 -1.73
CA CYS A 82 -13.15 10.01 -1.25
C CYS A 82 -12.23 10.44 -2.40
N THR A 83 -11.98 9.54 -3.36
CA THR A 83 -11.17 9.83 -4.54
C THR A 83 -11.82 10.94 -5.36
N ALA A 84 -13.08 10.79 -5.74
CA ALA A 84 -13.85 11.79 -6.48
C ALA A 84 -13.83 13.16 -5.80
N ARG A 85 -14.00 13.19 -4.47
CA ARG A 85 -13.92 14.44 -3.70
C ARG A 85 -12.53 15.09 -3.69
N ARG A 86 -11.45 14.33 -3.91
CA ARG A 86 -10.07 14.85 -3.90
C ARG A 86 -9.55 15.18 -5.30
N THR A 87 -9.93 14.40 -6.31
CA THR A 87 -9.36 14.48 -7.66
C THR A 87 -10.37 14.94 -8.72
N GLY A 88 -11.64 15.08 -8.35
CA GLY A 88 -12.72 15.35 -9.30
C GLY A 88 -13.13 14.14 -10.14
N GLN A 89 -12.53 12.97 -9.93
CA GLN A 89 -12.75 11.78 -10.75
C GLN A 89 -13.08 10.54 -9.92
N GLU A 90 -14.05 9.74 -10.37
CA GLU A 90 -14.40 8.45 -9.76
C GLU A 90 -13.43 7.33 -10.16
N LEU A 91 -12.15 7.50 -9.82
CA LEU A 91 -11.14 6.50 -10.13
C LEU A 91 -11.17 5.36 -9.11
N ARG A 92 -11.03 4.12 -9.62
CA ARG A 92 -10.65 2.97 -8.80
C ARG A 92 -9.23 3.22 -8.29
N THR A 93 -9.03 3.10 -6.99
CA THR A 93 -7.73 3.29 -6.35
C THR A 93 -7.50 2.17 -5.35
N VAL A 94 -6.23 1.86 -5.09
CA VAL A 94 -5.79 0.91 -4.07
C VAL A 94 -4.93 1.63 -3.05
N ARG A 95 -4.91 1.13 -1.82
CA ARG A 95 -4.07 1.65 -0.75
C ARG A 95 -3.57 0.53 0.13
N TYR A 96 -2.36 0.70 0.65
CA TYR A 96 -1.84 -0.12 1.72
C TYR A 96 -2.61 0.21 3.00
N ALA A 97 -3.40 -0.75 3.47
CA ALA A 97 -4.23 -0.58 4.64
C ALA A 97 -4.45 -1.93 5.32
N PRO A 98 -3.99 -2.10 6.57
CA PRO A 98 -4.29 -3.30 7.34
C PRO A 98 -5.80 -3.41 7.57
N ARG A 99 -6.27 -4.62 7.87
CA ARG A 99 -7.72 -4.94 7.95
C ARG A 99 -8.51 -3.97 8.83
N TRP A 100 -7.94 -3.57 9.97
CA TRP A 100 -8.58 -2.66 10.93
C TRP A 100 -8.65 -1.19 10.48
N GLU A 101 -7.96 -0.80 9.41
CA GLU A 101 -8.00 0.58 8.89
C GLU A 101 -8.90 0.76 7.67
N ARG A 102 -9.62 -0.29 7.27
CA ARG A 102 -10.37 -0.34 5.98
C ARG A 102 -11.75 0.30 5.99
N ALA A 103 -12.25 0.71 7.14
CA ALA A 103 -13.53 1.41 7.21
C ALA A 103 -13.38 2.89 6.79
N CYS A 104 -14.01 3.24 5.68
CA CYS A 104 -14.31 4.62 5.32
C CYS A 104 -15.51 5.11 6.14
N VAL A 105 -15.24 5.62 7.34
CA VAL A 105 -16.25 6.17 8.26
C VAL A 105 -17.08 7.29 7.62
N ARG A 106 -16.45 8.11 6.77
CA ARG A 106 -17.10 9.26 6.13
C ARG A 106 -18.26 8.84 5.22
N HIS A 107 -18.09 7.73 4.49
CA HIS A 107 -19.06 7.27 3.50
C HIS A 107 -19.77 5.98 3.94
N GLY A 108 -19.49 5.48 5.14
CA GLY A 108 -20.06 4.26 5.68
C GLY A 108 -19.74 3.04 4.81
N ARG A 109 -18.47 2.86 4.44
CA ARG A 109 -18.04 1.75 3.57
C ARG A 109 -16.90 0.97 4.20
N TRP A 110 -17.00 -0.35 4.21
CA TRP A 110 -15.87 -1.23 4.49
C TRP A 110 -15.17 -1.58 3.20
N LEU A 111 -13.89 -1.24 3.07
CA LEU A 111 -13.14 -1.44 1.83
C LEU A 111 -12.56 -2.85 1.78
N LEU A 112 -12.79 -3.55 0.67
CA LEU A 112 -12.37 -4.94 0.50
C LEU A 112 -10.93 -5.06 0.02
N ASP A 113 -10.37 -6.25 0.19
CA ASP A 113 -9.07 -6.65 -0.35
C ASP A 113 -9.03 -6.45 -1.87
N ALA A 114 -7.98 -5.80 -2.35
CA ALA A 114 -7.79 -5.52 -3.77
C ALA A 114 -7.02 -6.62 -4.51
N ASP A 115 -6.32 -7.49 -3.77
CA ASP A 115 -5.61 -8.66 -4.27
C ASP A 115 -6.51 -9.90 -4.37
N ALA A 116 -7.67 -9.88 -3.71
CA ALA A 116 -8.69 -10.91 -3.84
C ALA A 116 -9.33 -10.84 -5.24
N HIS A 117 -9.52 -12.00 -5.87
CA HIS A 117 -10.25 -12.15 -7.14
C HIS A 117 -11.76 -11.92 -6.95
N GLN A 118 -12.14 -10.73 -6.48
CA GLN A 118 -13.49 -10.39 -6.09
C GLN A 118 -13.88 -9.02 -6.71
N PRO A 119 -15.08 -8.90 -7.31
CA PRO A 119 -15.46 -7.72 -8.06
C PRO A 119 -15.91 -6.54 -7.18
N LEU A 120 -16.25 -6.79 -5.91
CA LEU A 120 -16.82 -5.79 -5.01
C LEU A 120 -15.72 -4.90 -4.41
N GLU A 121 -15.85 -3.58 -4.52
CA GLU A 121 -14.84 -2.71 -3.89
C GLU A 121 -15.11 -2.46 -2.40
N HIS A 122 -16.36 -2.62 -1.99
CA HIS A 122 -16.78 -2.30 -0.63
C HIS A 122 -18.06 -3.01 -0.20
N LEU A 123 -18.22 -3.13 1.12
CA LEU A 123 -19.48 -3.42 1.78
C LEU A 123 -20.06 -2.15 2.40
N ASN A 124 -21.39 -2.06 2.47
CA ASN A 124 -22.08 -0.93 3.07
C ASN A 124 -22.20 -1.11 4.59
N LEU A 125 -21.85 -0.08 5.36
CA LEU A 125 -21.89 -0.06 6.83
C LEU A 125 -23.10 0.69 7.39
N ARG A 126 -24.04 1.17 6.57
CA ARG A 126 -25.21 1.94 7.05
C ARG A 126 -26.05 1.19 8.08
N GLY A 127 -26.12 -0.14 8.00
CA GLY A 127 -26.81 -0.99 8.98
C GLY A 127 -25.96 -1.45 10.17
N LEU A 128 -24.71 -0.97 10.28
CA LEU A 128 -23.73 -1.40 11.29
C LEU A 128 -23.11 -0.19 12.02
N PRO A 129 -23.91 0.59 12.77
CA PRO A 129 -23.44 1.80 13.44
C PRO A 129 -22.34 1.53 14.48
N GLU A 130 -22.31 0.34 15.08
CA GLU A 130 -21.32 -0.09 16.06
C GLU A 130 -19.92 -0.16 15.44
N VAL A 131 -19.81 -0.67 14.21
CA VAL A 131 -18.55 -0.74 13.45
C VAL A 131 -18.03 0.65 13.16
N VAL A 132 -18.93 1.56 12.73
CA VAL A 132 -18.58 2.96 12.48
C VAL A 132 -18.12 3.66 13.76
N ALA A 133 -18.82 3.43 14.87
CA ALA A 133 -18.48 4.00 16.18
C ALA A 133 -17.14 3.45 16.70
N ALA A 134 -16.91 2.15 16.59
CA ALA A 134 -15.63 1.52 16.91
C ALA A 134 -14.50 2.16 16.10
N GLN A 135 -14.69 2.34 14.80
CA GLN A 135 -13.64 2.90 13.96
C GLN A 135 -13.35 4.37 14.25
N ARG A 136 -14.36 5.18 14.59
CA ARG A 136 -14.14 6.56 15.04
C ARG A 136 -13.31 6.62 16.32
N ARG A 137 -13.50 5.66 17.23
CA ARG A 137 -12.78 5.59 18.50
C ARG A 137 -11.37 5.04 18.34
N TRP A 138 -11.10 4.24 17.32
CA TRP A 138 -9.80 3.58 17.11
C TRP A 138 -8.62 4.54 17.18
N ALA A 139 -8.67 5.69 16.49
CA ALA A 139 -7.56 6.64 16.49
C ALA A 139 -7.22 7.16 17.91
N LYS A 140 -8.21 7.29 18.80
CA LYS A 140 -7.98 7.68 20.20
C LYS A 140 -7.38 6.53 21.00
N VAL A 141 -7.83 5.30 20.77
CA VAL A 141 -7.28 4.08 21.40
C VAL A 141 -5.81 3.89 20.99
N ALA A 142 -5.53 3.94 19.69
CA ALA A 142 -4.18 3.78 19.15
C ALA A 142 -3.21 4.83 19.74
N ARG A 143 -3.61 6.11 19.78
CA ARG A 143 -2.79 7.17 20.41
C ARG A 143 -2.52 6.92 21.90
N ARG A 144 -3.50 6.38 22.63
CA ARG A 144 -3.33 6.06 24.06
C ARG A 144 -2.40 4.87 24.26
N ALA A 145 -2.55 3.82 23.45
CA ALA A 145 -1.68 2.65 23.49
C ALA A 145 -0.22 3.05 23.24
N VAL A 146 0.04 3.84 22.18
CA VAL A 146 1.39 4.34 21.88
C VAL A 146 1.98 5.15 23.03
N ARG A 147 1.21 6.04 23.66
CA ARG A 147 1.66 6.79 24.84
C ARG A 147 1.96 5.92 26.05
N ALA A 148 1.30 4.76 26.15
CA ALA A 148 1.56 3.76 27.18
C ALA A 148 2.69 2.79 26.79
N GLY A 149 3.42 3.02 25.68
CA GLY A 149 4.48 2.13 25.20
C GLY A 149 3.97 0.82 24.58
N VAL A 150 2.66 0.71 24.31
CA VAL A 150 2.04 -0.49 23.73
C VAL A 150 1.79 -0.28 22.24
N LYS A 151 2.20 -1.26 21.43
CA LYS A 151 1.88 -1.34 20.01
C LYS A 151 0.40 -1.66 19.81
N PRO A 152 -0.45 -0.71 19.35
CA PRO A 152 -1.89 -0.92 19.25
C PRO A 152 -2.27 -2.08 18.32
N GLU A 153 -1.49 -2.32 17.27
CA GLU A 153 -1.72 -3.39 16.28
C GLU A 153 -1.66 -4.80 16.88
N ARG A 154 -1.07 -5.00 18.05
CA ARG A 154 -0.99 -6.33 18.70
C ARG A 154 -2.36 -6.94 18.98
N VAL A 155 -3.40 -6.12 19.16
CA VAL A 155 -4.78 -6.63 19.38
C VAL A 155 -5.32 -7.38 18.16
N PHE A 156 -4.74 -7.16 16.98
CA PHE A 156 -5.12 -7.80 15.73
C PHE A 156 -4.16 -8.90 15.31
N ALA A 157 -3.10 -9.17 16.08
CA ALA A 157 -2.18 -10.28 15.81
C ALA A 157 -2.74 -11.66 16.22
N LEU A 158 -3.86 -11.68 16.94
CA LEU A 158 -4.50 -12.89 17.47
C LEU A 158 -5.69 -13.38 16.62
N ALA A 159 -5.96 -12.74 15.48
CA ALA A 159 -7.16 -12.94 14.67
C ALA A 159 -6.84 -13.33 13.23
#